data_AF-A0AAD6QZI6-F1
#
_entry.id   AF-A0AAD6QZI6-F1
#
_cell.length_a   1.000
_cell.length_b   1.000
_cell.length_c   1.000
_cell.angle_alpha   90.00
_cell.angle_beta   90.00
_cell.angle_gamma   90.00
#
_symmetry.space_group_name_H-M   'P 1'
#
loop_
_entity.id
_entity.type
_entity.pdbx_description
1 polymer ?
#
loop_
_entity_poly.entity_id
_entity_poly.type
_entity_poly.pdbx_seq_one_letter_code
_entity_poly.pdbx_strand_id
1 'polypeptide(L)'
;MATLEDIGVSAAINLLSALIFLFLFAILRLQPFNDRVYFPKWYLKGLRNSPSRSRALVSRFVNLDCRSYIQFLNWMPQALKMPEPELIDHAGLDSAVYLRIYLMGLKIFVPITILAWVVLVPVNYTNDTLEAEKMATNVTASDIDKLSISNIPLKSQRFWAHIVMAYAFTFWTCYVLLKEYEKVASMRLQFLYSERRRPDQFTVLVRNVPPDPDESVSELVEHFFLVNHPDHYLTHQVVCNANNLASLVKKNEGLQNWLDYYRFKYSRNRSQRPQTKTGFLGLWGAKVDAIDYYISEIEKLSKEVSPYLQFLI
;
A
#
# COMPACT_ATOMS: atom_id res chain seq x y z
N MET A 1 22.54 -27.10 3.75
CA MET A 1 21.09 -27.05 3.45
C MET A 1 20.34 -26.87 4.75
N ALA A 2 19.23 -26.13 4.74
CA ALA A 2 18.41 -25.94 5.94
C ALA A 2 17.79 -27.28 6.35
N THR A 3 17.93 -27.65 7.62
CA THR A 3 17.31 -28.86 8.16
C THR A 3 15.85 -28.61 8.52
N LEU A 4 15.08 -29.68 8.71
CA LEU A 4 13.68 -29.56 9.18
C LEU A 4 13.61 -28.85 10.54
N GLU A 5 14.61 -29.06 11.40
CA GLU A 5 14.74 -28.38 12.70
C GLU A 5 14.96 -26.87 12.53
N ASP A 6 15.83 -26.45 11.61
CA ASP A 6 16.06 -25.03 11.31
C ASP A 6 14.79 -24.32 10.84
N ILE A 7 14.01 -24.98 9.96
CA ILE A 7 12.72 -24.46 9.49
C ILE A 7 11.70 -24.42 10.63
N GLY A 8 11.67 -25.45 11.48
CA GLY A 8 10.77 -25.53 12.63
C GLY A 8 11.01 -24.41 13.63
N VAL A 9 12.27 -24.16 14.01
CA VAL A 9 12.66 -23.07 14.91
C VAL A 9 12.32 -21.71 14.30
N SER A 10 12.64 -21.51 13.01
CA SER A 10 12.30 -20.27 12.29
C SER A 10 10.79 -20.02 12.25
N ALA A 11 10.00 -21.04 11.90
CA ALA A 11 8.55 -20.97 11.87
C ALA A 11 7.96 -20.67 13.25
N ALA A 12 8.49 -21.28 14.31
CA ALA A 12 8.06 -21.04 15.69
C ALA A 12 8.31 -19.59 16.11
N ILE A 13 9.49 -19.03 15.84
CA ILE A 13 9.82 -17.63 16.17
C ILE A 13 8.91 -16.67 15.39
N ASN A 14 8.73 -16.90 14.09
CA ASN A 14 7.88 -16.06 13.24
C ASN A 14 6.40 -16.13 13.66
N LEU A 15 5.89 -17.31 14.00
CA LEU A 15 4.52 -17.49 14.45
C LEU A 15 4.29 -16.85 15.83
N LEU A 16 5.23 -17.02 16.76
CA LEU A 16 5.16 -16.41 18.09
C LEU A 16 5.21 -14.88 18.00
N SER A 17 6.10 -14.32 17.19
CA SER A 17 6.14 -12.87 16.96
C SER A 17 4.86 -12.35 16.30
N ALA A 18 4.30 -13.06 15.32
CA ALA A 18 3.01 -12.72 14.72
C ALA A 18 1.87 -12.72 15.74
N LEU A 19 1.83 -13.70 16.66
CA LEU A 19 0.86 -13.74 17.75
C LEU A 19 1.01 -12.55 18.70
N ILE A 20 2.25 -12.16 19.04
CA ILE A 20 2.52 -10.96 19.83
C ILE A 20 2.01 -9.71 19.12
N PHE A 21 2.25 -9.57 17.81
CA PHE A 21 1.74 -8.44 17.03
C PHE A 21 0.21 -8.40 16.97
N LEU A 22 -0.45 -9.55 16.79
CA LEU A 22 -1.91 -9.63 16.81
C LEU A 22 -2.50 -9.24 18.18
N PHE A 23 -1.81 -9.63 19.25
CA PHE A 23 -2.18 -9.24 20.61
C PHE A 23 -2.00 -7.73 20.86
N LEU A 24 -0.86 -7.16 20.44
CA LEU A 24 -0.62 -5.72 20.51
C LEU A 24 -1.63 -4.93 19.68
N PHE A 25 -1.92 -5.39 18.46
CA PHE A 25 -2.94 -4.80 17.59
C PHE A 25 -4.31 -4.78 18.27
N ALA A 26 -4.71 -5.90 18.88
CA ALA A 26 -5.96 -5.97 19.61
C ALA A 26 -6.05 -4.95 20.74
N ILE A 27 -4.99 -4.82 21.54
CA ILE A 27 -4.96 -3.86 22.65
C ILE A 27 -5.01 -2.43 22.13
N LEU A 28 -4.15 -2.10 21.15
CA LEU A 28 -4.01 -0.75 20.62
C LEU A 28 -5.24 -0.28 19.86
N ARG A 29 -5.94 -1.18 19.16
CA ARG A 29 -7.19 -0.89 18.43
C ARG A 29 -8.33 -0.52 19.36
N LEU A 30 -8.40 -1.14 20.54
CA LEU A 30 -9.46 -0.88 21.53
C LEU A 30 -9.27 0.44 22.28
N GLN A 31 -8.08 1.06 22.21
CA GLN A 31 -7.84 2.31 22.90
C GLN A 31 -8.50 3.49 22.18
N PRO A 32 -9.32 4.30 22.88
CA PRO A 32 -10.07 5.40 22.25
C PRO A 32 -9.15 6.51 21.69
N PHE A 33 -7.93 6.66 22.20
CA PHE A 33 -6.98 7.66 21.68
C PHE A 33 -6.45 7.30 20.28
N ASN A 34 -6.37 6.00 19.95
CA ASN A 34 -5.89 5.50 18.67
C ASN A 34 -7.01 5.33 17.63
N ASP A 35 -8.24 5.69 17.98
CA ASP A 35 -9.41 5.43 17.14
C ASP A 35 -9.29 6.05 15.74
N ARG A 36 -8.71 7.26 15.65
CA ARG A 36 -8.45 7.94 14.38
C ARG A 36 -7.38 7.27 13.52
N VAL A 37 -6.47 6.51 14.13
CA VAL A 37 -5.39 5.79 13.43
C VAL A 37 -5.90 4.48 12.85
N TYR A 38 -6.72 3.73 13.61
CA TYR A 38 -7.25 2.45 13.15
C TYR A 38 -8.53 2.57 12.30
N PHE A 39 -9.29 3.65 12.44
CA PHE A 39 -10.53 3.88 11.67
C PHE A 39 -10.55 5.19 10.85
N PRO A 40 -9.46 5.59 10.16
CA PRO A 40 -9.37 6.90 9.50
C PRO A 40 -10.40 7.03 8.37
N LYS A 41 -10.64 5.95 7.61
CA LYS A 41 -11.62 5.94 6.50
C LYS A 41 -13.03 6.30 6.97
N TRP A 42 -13.40 5.92 8.20
CA TRP A 42 -14.72 6.20 8.76
C TRP A 42 -14.87 7.68 9.13
N TYR A 43 -13.78 8.31 9.58
CA TYR A 43 -13.71 9.76 9.84
C TYR A 43 -13.71 10.56 8.54
N LEU A 44 -12.95 10.14 7.52
CA LEU A 44 -12.91 10.81 6.21
C LEU A 44 -14.27 10.77 5.50
N LYS A 45 -15.05 9.70 5.71
CA LYS A 45 -16.42 9.58 5.20
C LYS A 45 -17.47 10.29 6.04
N GLY A 46 -17.11 10.82 7.21
CA GLY A 46 -18.06 11.43 8.14
C GLY A 46 -19.04 10.45 8.80
N LEU A 47 -18.84 9.14 8.68
CA LEU A 47 -19.70 8.10 9.28
C LEU A 47 -19.44 7.93 10.77
N ARG A 48 -18.26 8.33 11.23
CA ARG A 48 -17.85 8.24 12.63
C ARG A 48 -17.42 9.60 13.14
N ASN A 49 -18.06 10.02 14.23
CA ASN A 49 -17.71 11.24 14.94
C ASN A 49 -16.90 10.91 16.19
N SER A 50 -16.05 11.86 16.60
CA SER A 50 -15.32 11.69 17.86
C SER A 50 -16.32 11.51 19.01
N PRO A 51 -16.07 10.58 19.94
CA PRO A 51 -16.98 10.35 21.04
C PRO A 51 -17.25 11.68 21.76
N SER A 52 -18.54 11.99 21.94
CA SER A 52 -18.99 13.21 22.63
C SER A 52 -18.28 13.36 23.97
N ARG A 53 -17.98 14.61 24.36
CA ARG A 53 -17.19 15.00 25.55
C ARG A 53 -17.75 14.49 26.89
N SER A 54 -18.85 13.73 26.92
CA SER A 54 -19.54 13.32 28.15
C SER A 54 -18.98 12.07 28.86
N ARG A 55 -17.83 11.54 28.45
CA ARG A 55 -17.21 10.36 29.10
C ARG A 55 -16.17 10.78 30.15
N ALA A 56 -16.09 10.03 31.27
CA ALA A 56 -15.13 10.25 32.34
C ALA A 56 -13.67 10.27 31.83
N LEU A 57 -12.81 11.11 32.42
CA LEU A 57 -11.44 11.38 31.93
C LEU A 57 -10.61 10.11 31.67
N VAL A 58 -10.73 9.09 32.52
CA VAL A 58 -9.97 7.82 32.37
C VAL A 58 -10.51 6.98 31.20
N SER A 59 -11.84 6.85 31.10
CA SER A 59 -12.51 6.14 29.99
C SER A 59 -12.32 6.82 28.62
N ARG A 60 -11.82 8.06 28.61
CA ARG A 60 -11.47 8.81 27.40
C ARG A 60 -10.14 8.35 26.79
N PHE A 61 -9.23 7.80 27.60
CA PHE A 61 -7.89 7.41 27.16
C PHE A 61 -7.69 5.89 27.19
N VAL A 62 -8.31 5.19 28.14
CA VAL A 62 -8.13 3.74 28.31
C VAL A 62 -9.46 3.03 28.31
N ASN A 63 -9.56 1.97 27.51
CA ASN A 63 -10.67 1.02 27.58
C ASN A 63 -10.32 -0.10 28.57
N LEU A 64 -11.09 -0.24 29.67
CA LEU A 64 -10.83 -1.21 30.75
C LEU A 64 -11.70 -2.47 30.66
N ASP A 65 -12.44 -2.67 29.57
CA ASP A 65 -13.34 -3.83 29.44
C ASP A 65 -12.57 -5.13 29.14
N CYS A 66 -12.18 -5.87 30.19
CA CYS A 66 -11.48 -7.17 30.07
C CYS A 66 -12.17 -8.16 29.10
N ARG A 67 -13.51 -8.14 29.04
CA ARG A 67 -14.30 -8.98 28.12
C ARG A 67 -13.99 -8.69 26.64
N SER A 68 -13.71 -7.43 26.31
CA SER A 68 -13.36 -7.00 24.95
C SER A 68 -11.99 -7.51 24.51
N TYR A 69 -11.06 -7.69 25.46
CA TYR A 69 -9.72 -8.24 25.19
C TYR A 69 -9.74 -9.76 25.00
N ILE A 70 -10.63 -10.49 25.69
CA ILE A 70 -10.80 -11.94 25.49
C ILE A 70 -11.37 -12.24 24.09
N GLN A 71 -12.19 -11.33 23.56
CA GLN A 71 -12.83 -11.43 22.25
C GLN A 71 -12.01 -10.82 21.10
N PHE A 72 -10.69 -10.70 21.26
CA PHE A 72 -9.88 -9.91 20.34
C PHE A 72 -9.90 -10.39 18.88
N LEU A 73 -10.03 -11.70 18.63
CA LEU A 73 -10.08 -12.25 17.26
C LEU A 73 -11.40 -11.99 16.52
N ASN A 74 -12.41 -11.37 17.16
CA ASN A 74 -13.70 -11.08 16.53
C ASN A 74 -13.60 -10.17 15.30
N TRP A 75 -12.50 -9.44 15.11
CA TRP A 75 -12.29 -8.62 13.91
C TRP A 75 -12.14 -9.45 12.63
N MET A 76 -11.58 -10.66 12.72
CA MET A 76 -11.31 -11.51 11.56
C MET A 76 -12.60 -12.00 10.89
N PRO A 77 -13.57 -12.61 11.60
CA PRO A 77 -14.85 -12.97 10.98
C PRO A 77 -15.64 -11.72 10.58
N GLN A 78 -15.50 -10.59 11.28
CA GLN A 78 -16.13 -9.33 10.87
C GLN A 78 -15.57 -8.81 9.53
N ALA A 79 -14.26 -8.95 9.29
CA ALA A 79 -13.65 -8.54 8.04
C ALA A 79 -14.14 -9.36 6.83
N LEU A 80 -14.49 -10.63 7.04
CA LEU A 80 -15.00 -11.53 6.00
C LEU A 80 -16.51 -11.41 5.76
N LYS A 81 -17.25 -10.72 6.63
CA LYS A 81 -18.71 -10.55 6.50
C LYS A 81 -19.11 -9.53 5.43
N MET A 82 -18.22 -8.63 5.04
CA MET A 82 -18.53 -7.56 4.10
C MET A 82 -18.63 -8.11 2.67
N PRO A 83 -19.78 -7.97 1.99
CA PRO A 83 -19.93 -8.47 0.62
C PRO A 83 -19.13 -7.63 -0.39
N GLU A 84 -18.73 -8.24 -1.52
CA GLU A 84 -17.90 -7.58 -2.55
C GLU A 84 -18.48 -6.23 -3.05
N PRO A 85 -19.79 -6.07 -3.32
CA PRO A 85 -20.34 -4.78 -3.78
C PRO A 85 -20.22 -3.66 -2.75
N GLU A 86 -20.53 -3.94 -1.47
CA GLU A 86 -20.37 -2.95 -0.40
C GLU A 86 -18.89 -2.56 -0.23
N LEU A 87 -17.98 -3.51 -0.42
CA LEU A 87 -16.55 -3.25 -0.35
C LEU A 87 -16.08 -2.34 -1.49
N ILE A 88 -16.62 -2.50 -2.70
CA ILE A 88 -16.32 -1.62 -3.84
C ILE A 88 -16.83 -0.21 -3.56
N ASP A 89 -18.07 -0.06 -3.10
CA ASP A 89 -18.63 1.26 -2.75
C ASP A 89 -17.88 1.90 -1.57
N HIS A 90 -17.37 1.07 -0.65
CA HIS A 90 -16.69 1.56 0.52
C HIS A 90 -15.21 1.91 0.28
N ALA A 91 -14.45 1.02 -0.36
CA ALA A 91 -12.99 1.13 -0.49
C ALA A 91 -12.53 1.50 -1.90
N GLY A 92 -13.42 1.45 -2.89
CA GLY A 92 -13.11 1.61 -4.31
C GLY A 92 -12.84 0.27 -5.00
N LEU A 93 -12.97 0.27 -6.33
CA LEU A 93 -12.74 -0.90 -7.17
C LEU A 93 -11.31 -1.44 -7.04
N ASP A 94 -10.30 -0.56 -7.04
CA ASP A 94 -8.89 -0.97 -7.00
C ASP A 94 -8.55 -1.76 -5.74
N SER A 95 -9.09 -1.33 -4.59
CA SER A 95 -8.91 -2.04 -3.32
C SER A 95 -9.56 -3.43 -3.35
N ALA A 96 -10.75 -3.54 -3.95
CA ALA A 96 -11.44 -4.82 -4.11
C ALA A 96 -10.67 -5.75 -5.05
N VAL A 97 -10.20 -5.26 -6.21
CA VAL A 97 -9.38 -6.04 -7.15
C VAL A 97 -8.08 -6.49 -6.50
N TYR A 98 -7.43 -5.65 -5.70
CA TYR A 98 -6.24 -6.01 -4.94
C TYR A 98 -6.50 -7.18 -3.97
N LEU A 99 -7.61 -7.14 -3.21
CA LEU A 99 -7.98 -8.24 -2.33
C LEU A 99 -8.26 -9.55 -3.10
N ARG A 100 -8.80 -9.43 -4.32
CA ARG A 100 -9.04 -10.59 -5.18
C ARG A 100 -7.74 -11.26 -5.65
N ILE A 101 -6.60 -10.56 -5.69
CA ILE A 101 -5.30 -11.20 -5.96
C ILE A 101 -4.98 -12.25 -4.90
N TYR A 102 -5.24 -11.97 -3.62
CA TYR A 102 -5.04 -12.95 -2.54
C TYR A 102 -6.02 -14.12 -2.62
N LEU A 103 -7.30 -13.85 -2.91
CA LEU A 103 -8.31 -14.90 -3.08
C LEU A 103 -8.02 -15.77 -4.31
N MET A 104 -7.55 -15.18 -5.41
CA MET A 104 -7.08 -15.88 -6.60
C MET A 104 -5.86 -16.74 -6.27
N GLY A 105 -4.90 -16.20 -5.51
CA GLY A 105 -3.75 -16.96 -5.00
C GLY A 105 -4.20 -18.22 -4.25
N LEU A 106 -5.15 -18.09 -3.32
CA LEU A 106 -5.71 -19.25 -2.61
C LEU A 106 -6.39 -20.24 -3.57
N LYS A 107 -7.18 -19.76 -4.54
CA LYS A 107 -7.83 -20.63 -5.55
C LYS A 107 -6.84 -21.39 -6.43
N ILE A 108 -5.68 -20.81 -6.72
CA ILE A 108 -4.61 -21.45 -7.50
C ILE A 108 -3.86 -22.44 -6.62
N PHE A 109 -3.32 -21.99 -5.48
CA PHE A 109 -2.35 -22.76 -4.70
C PHE A 109 -2.97 -23.82 -3.80
N VAL A 110 -4.21 -23.68 -3.32
CA VAL A 110 -4.85 -24.70 -2.48
C VAL A 110 -5.01 -26.05 -3.21
N PRO A 111 -5.66 -26.13 -4.39
CA PRO A 111 -5.78 -27.40 -5.11
C PRO A 111 -4.43 -27.94 -5.59
N ILE A 112 -3.51 -27.06 -6.01
CA ILE A 112 -2.14 -27.45 -6.39
C ILE A 112 -1.42 -28.10 -5.20
N THR A 113 -1.49 -27.50 -4.02
CA THR A 113 -0.86 -28.04 -2.80
C THR A 113 -1.46 -29.39 -2.43
N ILE A 114 -2.79 -29.53 -2.48
CA ILE A 114 -3.47 -30.81 -2.19
C ILE A 114 -3.02 -31.89 -3.19
N LEU A 115 -3.01 -31.58 -4.48
CA LEU A 115 -2.63 -32.54 -5.52
C LEU A 115 -1.13 -32.90 -5.44
N ALA A 116 -0.26 -31.92 -5.20
CA ALA A 116 1.17 -32.13 -4.98
C ALA A 116 1.42 -33.02 -3.76
N TRP A 117 0.68 -32.81 -2.67
CA TRP A 117 0.81 -33.60 -1.45
C TRP A 117 0.33 -35.04 -1.65
N VAL A 118 -0.76 -35.26 -2.40
CA VAL A 118 -1.29 -36.62 -2.65
C VAL A 118 -0.43 -37.39 -3.66
N VAL A 119 0.13 -36.73 -4.68
CA VAL A 119 0.82 -37.40 -5.79
C VAL A 119 2.34 -37.31 -5.67
N LEU A 120 2.90 -36.09 -5.59
CA LEU A 120 4.35 -35.90 -5.69
C LEU A 120 5.08 -36.31 -4.42
N VAL A 121 4.49 -36.09 -3.24
CA VAL A 121 5.12 -36.48 -1.97
C VAL A 121 5.34 -38.00 -1.90
N PRO A 122 4.34 -38.89 -2.14
CA PRO A 122 4.59 -40.33 -2.17
C PRO A 122 5.53 -40.77 -3.29
N VAL A 123 5.41 -40.18 -4.49
CA VAL A 123 6.28 -40.54 -5.64
C VAL A 123 7.74 -40.24 -5.36
N ASN A 124 8.04 -39.13 -4.67
CA ASN A 124 9.40 -38.74 -4.34
C ASN A 124 9.91 -39.43 -3.07
N TYR A 125 9.06 -39.64 -2.06
CA TYR A 125 9.47 -40.24 -0.78
C TYR A 125 9.73 -41.74 -0.85
N THR A 126 9.07 -42.47 -1.76
CA THR A 126 9.20 -43.94 -1.89
C THR A 126 10.52 -44.41 -2.51
N ASN A 127 11.54 -43.56 -2.56
CA ASN A 127 12.81 -43.87 -3.18
C ASN A 127 13.98 -43.61 -2.21
N ASP A 128 14.99 -44.48 -2.26
CA ASP A 128 16.12 -44.44 -1.33
C ASP A 128 17.43 -44.02 -2.03
N THR A 129 17.37 -43.46 -3.23
CA THR A 129 18.56 -43.13 -4.02
C THR A 129 19.41 -42.06 -3.36
N LEU A 130 18.77 -41.06 -2.75
CA LEU A 130 19.49 -39.98 -2.07
C LEU A 130 20.21 -40.47 -0.80
N GLU A 131 19.66 -41.47 -0.10
CA GLU A 131 20.32 -42.13 1.03
C GLU A 131 21.52 -42.98 0.57
N ALA A 132 21.38 -43.70 -0.54
CA ALA A 132 22.48 -44.44 -1.14
C ALA A 132 23.63 -43.53 -1.60
N GLU A 133 23.32 -42.37 -2.20
CA GLU A 133 24.33 -41.39 -2.61
C GLU A 133 25.01 -40.70 -1.42
N LYS A 134 24.26 -40.46 -0.34
CA LYS A 134 24.81 -39.98 0.95
C LYS A 134 25.91 -40.90 1.47
N MET A 135 25.68 -42.22 1.45
CA MET A 135 26.65 -43.22 1.91
C MET A 135 27.82 -43.41 0.94
N ALA A 136 27.59 -43.28 -0.37
CA ALA A 136 28.62 -43.54 -1.38
C ALA A 136 29.53 -42.35 -1.67
N THR A 137 29.03 -41.11 -1.55
CA THR A 137 29.72 -39.91 -2.06
C THR A 137 29.83 -38.76 -1.05
N ASN A 138 29.50 -38.97 0.22
CA ASN A 138 29.53 -37.95 1.29
C ASN A 138 28.78 -36.65 0.92
N VAL A 139 27.67 -36.77 0.18
CA VAL A 139 26.83 -35.61 -0.19
C VAL A 139 25.97 -35.19 1.00
N THR A 140 25.93 -33.88 1.27
CA THR A 140 25.14 -33.29 2.36
C THR A 140 23.67 -33.10 1.96
N ALA A 141 22.90 -34.19 1.97
CA ALA A 141 21.45 -34.13 1.73
C ALA A 141 20.63 -33.96 3.03
N SER A 142 19.59 -33.14 3.01
CA SER A 142 18.63 -32.99 4.12
C SER A 142 17.39 -33.88 3.93
N ASP A 143 16.60 -34.10 4.98
CA ASP A 143 15.36 -34.90 4.87
C ASP A 143 14.30 -34.25 3.96
N ILE A 144 14.39 -32.94 3.72
CA ILE A 144 13.49 -32.21 2.83
C ILE A 144 13.85 -32.49 1.36
N ASP A 145 15.12 -32.73 1.06
CA ASP A 145 15.58 -33.02 -0.30
C ASP A 145 15.00 -34.34 -0.81
N LYS A 146 14.65 -35.28 0.10
CA LYS A 146 13.92 -36.52 -0.21
C LYS A 146 12.56 -36.29 -0.85
N LEU A 147 11.93 -35.16 -0.57
CA LEU A 147 10.62 -34.78 -1.12
C LEU A 147 10.73 -34.13 -2.50
N SER A 148 11.95 -33.85 -2.97
CA SER A 148 12.20 -33.16 -4.22
C SER A 148 12.59 -34.13 -5.35
N ILE A 149 12.73 -33.59 -6.55
CA ILE A 149 13.16 -34.34 -7.74
C ILE A 149 14.58 -34.91 -7.61
N SER A 150 15.38 -34.42 -6.67
CA SER A 150 16.74 -34.93 -6.41
C SER A 150 16.74 -36.38 -5.90
N ASN A 151 15.64 -36.83 -5.31
CA ASN A 151 15.50 -38.22 -4.86
C ASN A 151 15.03 -39.18 -5.97
N ILE A 152 15.06 -38.78 -7.24
CA ILE A 152 14.64 -39.64 -8.38
C ILE A 152 15.88 -40.05 -9.19
N PRO A 153 16.10 -41.35 -9.48
CA PRO A 153 17.26 -41.79 -10.22
C PRO A 153 17.13 -41.43 -11.70
N LEU A 154 18.27 -41.20 -12.34
CA LEU A 154 18.34 -41.01 -13.79
C LEU A 154 17.68 -42.18 -14.52
N LYS A 155 16.90 -41.88 -15.57
CA LYS A 155 16.12 -42.82 -16.39
C LYS A 155 14.90 -43.46 -15.70
N SER A 156 14.44 -42.94 -14.56
CA SER A 156 13.21 -43.42 -13.91
C SER A 156 11.92 -43.04 -14.65
N GLN A 157 10.93 -43.92 -14.65
CA GLN A 157 9.59 -43.62 -15.17
C GLN A 157 8.82 -42.61 -14.29
N ARG A 158 9.27 -42.36 -13.07
CA ARG A 158 8.63 -41.42 -12.13
C ARG A 158 8.65 -39.96 -12.60
N PHE A 159 9.56 -39.60 -13.51
CA PHE A 159 9.57 -38.27 -14.13
C PHE A 159 8.30 -37.97 -14.92
N TRP A 160 7.60 -39.00 -15.44
CA TRP A 160 6.31 -38.80 -16.09
C TRP A 160 5.26 -38.20 -15.16
N ALA A 161 5.27 -38.56 -13.87
CA ALA A 161 4.36 -37.97 -12.89
C ALA A 161 4.61 -36.46 -12.75
N HIS A 162 5.87 -36.02 -12.71
CA HIS A 162 6.23 -34.60 -12.68
C HIS A 162 5.79 -33.85 -13.93
N ILE A 163 5.97 -34.45 -15.12
CA ILE A 163 5.55 -33.85 -16.39
C ILE A 163 4.03 -33.69 -16.44
N VAL A 164 3.28 -34.75 -16.12
CA VAL A 164 1.80 -34.72 -16.11
C VAL A 164 1.29 -33.68 -15.10
N MET A 165 1.89 -33.64 -13.92
CA MET A 165 1.56 -32.66 -12.88
C MET A 165 1.87 -31.23 -13.32
N ALA A 166 2.97 -30.99 -14.03
CA ALA A 166 3.29 -29.67 -14.58
C ALA A 166 2.24 -29.19 -15.59
N TYR A 167 1.79 -30.07 -16.50
CA TYR A 167 0.68 -29.75 -17.42
C TYR A 167 -0.63 -29.48 -16.67
N ALA A 168 -0.96 -30.31 -15.66
CA ALA A 168 -2.16 -30.12 -14.84
C ALA A 168 -2.15 -28.78 -14.08
N PHE A 169 -1.01 -28.43 -13.46
CA PHE A 169 -0.84 -27.15 -12.76
C PHE A 169 -0.92 -25.97 -13.71
N THR A 170 -0.30 -26.06 -14.88
CA THR A 170 -0.32 -24.99 -15.88
C THR A 170 -1.74 -24.79 -16.38
N PHE A 171 -2.44 -25.87 -16.77
CA PHE A 171 -3.81 -25.80 -17.24
C PHE A 171 -4.75 -25.20 -16.18
N TRP A 172 -4.66 -25.68 -14.94
CA TRP A 172 -5.46 -25.15 -13.83
C TRP A 172 -5.21 -23.67 -13.59
N THR A 173 -3.94 -23.26 -13.57
CA THR A 173 -3.56 -21.87 -13.36
C THR A 173 -4.08 -20.98 -14.48
N CYS A 174 -3.90 -21.37 -15.74
CA CYS A 174 -4.44 -20.65 -16.89
C CYS A 174 -5.97 -20.55 -16.86
N TYR A 175 -6.66 -21.63 -16.47
CA TYR A 175 -8.11 -21.64 -16.33
C TYR A 175 -8.60 -20.64 -15.26
N VAL A 176 -7.99 -20.67 -14.06
CA VAL A 176 -8.34 -19.73 -12.98
C VAL A 176 -8.04 -18.29 -13.39
N LEU A 177 -6.89 -18.04 -14.03
CA LEU A 177 -6.53 -16.71 -14.53
C LEU A 177 -7.53 -16.19 -15.55
N LEU A 178 -7.96 -17.02 -16.52
CA LEU A 178 -8.94 -16.64 -17.52
C LEU A 178 -10.28 -16.25 -16.87
N LYS A 179 -10.75 -17.05 -15.90
CA LYS A 179 -12.00 -16.79 -15.18
C LYS A 179 -11.95 -15.57 -14.28
N GLU A 180 -10.84 -15.34 -13.60
CA GLU A 180 -10.67 -14.14 -12.79
C GLU A 180 -10.51 -12.89 -13.66
N TYR A 181 -9.85 -12.99 -14.81
CA TYR A 181 -9.74 -11.89 -15.77
C TYR A 181 -11.11 -11.49 -16.33
N GLU A 182 -11.92 -12.47 -16.76
CA GLU A 182 -13.30 -12.26 -17.21
C GLU A 182 -14.13 -11.53 -16.13
N LYS A 183 -14.04 -12.00 -14.87
CA LYS A 183 -14.76 -11.37 -13.76
C LYS A 183 -14.24 -9.94 -13.48
N VAL A 184 -12.93 -9.71 -13.44
CA VAL A 184 -12.36 -8.36 -13.22
C VAL A 184 -12.73 -7.40 -14.34
N ALA A 185 -12.71 -7.84 -15.59
CA ALA A 185 -13.15 -7.03 -16.73
C ALA A 185 -14.63 -6.62 -16.58
N SER A 186 -15.51 -7.57 -16.22
CA SER A 186 -16.94 -7.27 -16.02
C SER A 186 -17.17 -6.28 -14.86
N MET A 187 -16.48 -6.45 -13.73
CA MET A 187 -16.56 -5.53 -12.59
C MET A 187 -16.07 -4.14 -12.96
N ARG A 188 -14.98 -4.05 -13.72
CA ARG A 188 -14.45 -2.76 -14.20
C ARG A 188 -15.44 -2.03 -15.10
N LEU A 189 -16.07 -2.74 -16.04
CA LEU A 189 -17.07 -2.15 -16.93
C LEU A 189 -18.30 -1.68 -16.15
N GLN A 190 -18.79 -2.49 -15.20
CA GLN A 190 -19.90 -2.11 -14.33
C GLN A 190 -19.58 -0.89 -13.47
N PHE A 191 -18.36 -0.83 -12.92
CA PHE A 191 -17.90 0.31 -12.13
C PHE A 191 -17.80 1.58 -12.97
N LEU A 192 -17.23 1.51 -14.17
CA LEU A 192 -17.16 2.67 -15.09
C LEU A 192 -18.55 3.16 -15.50
N TYR A 193 -19.52 2.26 -15.63
CA TYR A 193 -20.91 2.62 -15.93
C TYR A 193 -21.61 3.30 -14.75
N SER A 194 -21.34 2.89 -13.51
CA SER A 194 -21.98 3.45 -12.31
C SER A 194 -21.27 4.66 -11.71
N GLU A 195 -20.05 4.96 -12.17
CA GLU A 195 -19.22 6.02 -11.62
C GLU A 195 -19.84 7.41 -11.85
N ARG A 196 -19.69 8.29 -10.86
CA ARG A 196 -20.14 9.69 -10.96
C ARG A 196 -19.30 10.45 -11.97
N ARG A 197 -19.86 11.51 -12.56
CA ARG A 197 -19.12 12.41 -13.46
C ARG A 197 -17.91 12.98 -12.74
N ARG A 198 -16.73 12.74 -13.31
CA ARG A 198 -15.45 13.26 -12.85
C ARG A 198 -14.72 13.91 -14.04
N PRO A 199 -13.83 14.88 -13.80
CA PRO A 199 -13.15 15.59 -14.89
C PRO A 199 -12.25 14.68 -15.75
N ASP A 200 -11.74 13.57 -15.20
CA ASP A 200 -10.92 12.60 -15.95
C ASP A 200 -11.68 11.93 -17.11
N GLN A 201 -13.01 11.84 -17.04
CA GLN A 201 -13.83 11.27 -18.11
C GLN A 201 -13.94 12.19 -19.34
N PHE A 202 -13.69 13.49 -19.17
CA PHE A 202 -13.85 14.52 -20.21
C PHE A 202 -12.53 15.19 -20.60
N THR A 203 -11.44 14.90 -19.90
CA THR A 203 -10.14 15.55 -20.09
C THR A 203 -9.17 14.61 -20.79
N VAL A 204 -8.60 15.06 -21.91
CA VAL A 204 -7.56 14.32 -22.64
C VAL A 204 -6.22 15.03 -22.48
N LEU A 205 -5.18 14.27 -22.12
CA LEU A 205 -3.82 14.80 -22.06
C LEU A 205 -3.16 14.75 -23.44
N VAL A 206 -3.03 15.91 -24.07
CA VAL A 206 -2.30 16.07 -25.34
C VAL A 206 -0.83 16.31 -25.04
N ARG A 207 0.05 15.57 -25.71
CA ARG A 207 1.51 15.65 -25.55
C ARG A 207 2.17 15.88 -26.91
N ASN A 208 3.36 16.48 -26.89
CA ASN A 208 4.18 16.76 -28.07
C ASN A 208 3.46 17.64 -29.12
N VAL A 209 2.91 18.76 -28.65
CA VAL A 209 2.39 19.81 -29.55
C VAL A 209 3.58 20.39 -30.34
N PRO A 210 3.51 20.48 -31.67
CA PRO A 210 4.59 21.04 -32.46
C PRO A 210 4.83 22.51 -32.09
N PRO A 211 6.09 22.95 -31.99
CA PRO A 211 6.39 24.36 -31.77
C PRO A 211 6.09 25.15 -33.04
N ASP A 212 5.31 26.21 -32.89
CA ASP A 212 5.02 27.18 -33.95
C ASP A 212 5.72 28.52 -33.60
N PRO A 213 6.39 29.18 -34.56
CA PRO A 213 7.03 30.47 -34.31
C PRO A 213 6.04 31.64 -34.17
N ASP A 214 4.85 31.54 -34.75
CA ASP A 214 3.91 32.65 -34.88
C ASP A 214 2.76 32.57 -33.85
N GLU A 215 2.36 31.36 -33.45
CA GLU A 215 1.27 31.13 -32.50
C GLU A 215 1.75 30.59 -31.14
N SER A 216 1.07 30.99 -30.06
CA SER A 216 1.28 30.36 -28.76
C SER A 216 0.72 28.93 -28.73
N VAL A 217 1.23 28.08 -27.84
CA VAL A 217 0.72 26.71 -27.67
C VAL A 217 -0.78 26.71 -27.34
N SER A 218 -1.27 27.73 -26.66
CA SER A 218 -2.69 27.89 -26.30
C SER A 218 -3.55 28.11 -27.55
N GLU A 219 -3.17 29.07 -28.39
CA GLU A 219 -3.87 29.42 -29.63
C GLU A 219 -3.84 28.26 -30.62
N LEU A 220 -2.69 27.61 -30.78
CA LEU A 220 -2.55 26.47 -31.70
C LEU A 220 -3.44 25.30 -31.29
N VAL A 221 -3.51 24.99 -29.99
CA VAL A 221 -4.40 23.94 -29.46
C VAL A 221 -5.86 24.34 -29.68
N GLU A 222 -6.23 25.57 -29.37
CA GLU A 222 -7.59 26.08 -29.57
C GLU A 222 -8.01 26.00 -31.05
N HIS A 223 -7.19 26.52 -31.95
CA HIS A 223 -7.42 26.46 -33.40
C HIS A 223 -7.55 25.01 -33.88
N PHE A 224 -6.64 24.12 -33.48
CA PHE A 224 -6.69 22.72 -33.86
C PHE A 224 -8.00 22.03 -33.43
N PHE A 225 -8.45 22.24 -32.19
CA PHE A 225 -9.65 21.58 -31.67
C PHE A 225 -10.94 22.23 -32.19
N LEU A 226 -10.97 23.53 -32.43
CA LEU A 226 -12.12 24.20 -33.06
C LEU A 226 -12.32 23.75 -34.51
N VAL A 227 -11.23 23.53 -35.25
CA VAL A 227 -11.29 23.07 -36.64
C VAL A 227 -11.67 21.58 -36.73
N ASN A 228 -11.05 20.72 -35.91
CA ASN A 228 -11.26 19.26 -36.02
C ASN A 228 -12.44 18.73 -35.18
N HIS A 229 -12.79 19.40 -34.08
CA HIS A 229 -13.79 18.95 -33.11
C HIS A 229 -14.72 20.09 -32.63
N PRO A 230 -15.38 20.84 -33.54
CA PRO A 230 -16.12 22.06 -33.22
C PRO A 230 -17.22 21.87 -32.17
N ASP A 231 -17.97 20.77 -32.25
CA ASP A 231 -19.13 20.52 -31.38
C ASP A 231 -18.77 19.91 -30.01
N HIS A 232 -17.53 19.47 -29.83
CA HIS A 232 -17.09 18.73 -28.63
C HIS A 232 -16.03 19.45 -27.81
N TYR A 233 -15.35 20.43 -28.41
CA TYR A 233 -14.35 21.22 -27.72
C TYR A 233 -15.01 22.16 -26.70
N LEU A 234 -14.54 22.10 -25.45
CA LEU A 234 -15.03 22.93 -24.35
C LEU A 234 -14.00 23.98 -23.94
N THR A 235 -12.83 23.51 -23.51
CA THR A 235 -11.74 24.35 -23.01
C THR A 235 -10.44 23.54 -23.00
N HIS A 236 -9.32 24.23 -22.88
CA HIS A 236 -8.01 23.62 -22.67
C HIS A 236 -7.27 24.34 -21.56
N GLN A 237 -6.31 23.65 -20.93
CA GLN A 237 -5.40 24.23 -19.95
C GLN A 237 -3.98 23.88 -20.37
N VAL A 238 -3.17 24.90 -20.62
CA VAL A 238 -1.75 24.71 -20.94
C VAL A 238 -1.00 24.29 -19.66
N VAL A 239 -0.11 23.30 -19.82
CA VAL A 239 0.72 22.80 -18.71
C VAL A 239 1.91 23.73 -18.51
N CYS A 240 1.95 24.41 -17.37
CA CYS A 240 3.04 25.30 -16.99
C CYS A 240 4.17 24.55 -16.25
N ASN A 241 5.44 24.91 -16.53
CA ASN A 241 6.57 24.39 -15.76
C ASN A 241 6.64 25.05 -14.38
N ALA A 242 5.93 24.48 -13.41
CA ALA A 242 5.87 24.96 -12.03
C ALA A 242 6.81 24.19 -11.09
N ASN A 243 7.84 23.48 -11.58
CA ASN A 243 8.69 22.62 -10.74
C ASN A 243 9.40 23.41 -9.62
N ASN A 244 9.98 24.56 -9.96
CA ASN A 244 10.66 25.43 -9.00
C ASN A 244 9.67 25.98 -7.98
N LEU A 245 8.51 26.46 -8.45
CA LEU A 245 7.44 26.97 -7.59
C LEU A 245 6.93 25.89 -6.62
N ALA A 246 6.65 24.68 -7.11
CA ALA A 246 6.22 23.54 -6.29
C ALA A 246 7.26 23.20 -5.21
N SER A 247 8.55 23.28 -5.53
CA SER A 247 9.63 23.08 -4.57
C SER A 247 9.65 24.16 -3.47
N LEU A 248 9.39 25.42 -3.83
CA LEU A 248 9.31 26.55 -2.89
C LEU A 248 8.07 26.45 -1.99
N VAL A 249 6.91 26.09 -2.56
CA VAL A 249 5.67 25.87 -1.79
C VAL A 249 5.87 24.75 -0.78
N LYS A 250 6.46 23.62 -1.18
CA LYS A 250 6.76 22.50 -0.28
C LYS A 250 7.74 22.90 0.85
N LYS A 251 8.75 23.72 0.54
CA LYS A 251 9.65 24.27 1.56
C LYS A 251 8.89 25.16 2.56
N ASN A 252 7.99 26.02 2.05
CA ASN A 252 7.17 26.89 2.88
C ASN A 252 6.26 26.10 3.83
N GLU A 253 5.56 25.07 3.34
CA GLU A 253 4.78 24.15 4.20
C GLU A 253 5.65 23.51 5.30
N GLY A 254 6.88 23.10 4.96
CA GLY A 254 7.84 22.58 5.93
C GLY A 254 8.19 23.60 7.02
N LEU A 255 8.47 24.85 6.66
CA LEU A 255 8.77 25.91 7.63
C LEU A 255 7.55 26.28 8.48
N GLN A 256 6.35 26.29 7.90
CA GLN A 256 5.11 26.52 8.64
C GLN A 256 4.89 25.46 9.71
N ASN A 257 5.12 24.17 9.39
CA ASN A 257 5.05 23.08 10.36
C ASN A 257 6.04 23.27 11.52
N TRP A 258 7.26 23.74 11.24
CA TRP A 258 8.25 24.06 12.28
C TRP A 258 7.82 25.24 13.13
N LEU A 259 7.33 26.30 12.51
CA LEU A 259 6.82 27.48 13.20
C LEU A 259 5.66 27.10 14.14
N ASP A 260 4.74 26.26 13.70
CA ASP A 260 3.66 25.73 14.54
C ASP A 260 4.22 24.90 15.70
N TYR A 261 5.19 24.02 15.46
CA TYR A 261 5.87 23.27 16.51
C TYR A 261 6.47 24.19 17.59
N TYR A 262 7.20 25.24 17.20
CA TYR A 262 7.82 26.16 18.15
C TYR A 262 6.80 27.04 18.87
N ARG A 263 5.72 27.45 18.18
CA ARG A 263 4.58 28.15 18.81
C ARG A 263 3.89 27.27 19.85
N PHE A 264 3.65 25.99 19.56
CA PHE A 264 3.08 25.04 20.52
C PHE A 264 4.03 24.77 21.69
N LYS A 265 5.34 24.73 21.45
CA LYS A 265 6.35 24.60 22.50
C LYS A 265 6.33 25.79 23.45
N TYR A 266 6.26 27.01 22.90
CA TYR A 266 6.15 28.24 23.69
C TYR A 266 4.80 28.35 24.42
N SER A 267 3.70 27.94 23.80
CA SER A 267 2.38 27.99 24.44
C SER A 267 2.29 27.09 25.67
N ARG A 268 3.04 25.97 25.68
CA ARG A 268 3.14 25.07 26.84
C ARG A 268 4.03 25.62 27.95
N ASN A 269 5.10 26.33 27.60
CA ASN A 269 6.04 26.91 28.56
C ASN A 269 6.36 28.37 28.20
N ARG A 270 5.57 29.30 28.74
CA ARG A 270 5.66 30.74 28.42
C ARG A 270 6.90 31.42 29.00
N SER A 271 7.57 30.78 29.96
CA SER A 271 8.66 31.37 30.73
C SER A 271 9.94 31.56 29.92
N GLN A 272 10.17 30.76 28.87
CA GLN A 272 11.37 30.84 28.03
C GLN A 272 11.00 30.72 26.56
N ARG A 273 11.53 31.64 25.74
CA ARG A 273 11.35 31.56 24.29
C ARG A 273 12.23 30.44 23.70
N PRO A 274 11.68 29.62 22.78
CA PRO A 274 12.44 28.54 22.20
C PRO A 274 13.53 29.09 21.28
N GLN A 275 14.77 28.63 21.49
CA GLN A 275 15.89 28.98 20.63
C GLN A 275 16.21 27.85 19.64
N THR A 276 16.65 28.22 18.45
CA THR A 276 17.21 27.31 17.44
C THR A 276 18.61 27.80 17.04
N LYS A 277 19.42 26.92 16.45
CA LYS A 277 20.66 27.33 15.80
C LYS A 277 20.45 27.41 14.30
N THR A 278 21.15 28.32 13.63
CA THR A 278 20.97 28.63 12.21
C THR A 278 21.61 27.63 11.24
N GLY A 279 22.52 26.77 11.70
CA GLY A 279 23.27 25.84 10.85
C GLY A 279 22.55 24.53 10.53
N PHE A 280 23.25 23.65 9.82
CA PHE A 280 22.72 22.37 9.34
C PHE A 280 22.08 21.54 10.48
N LEU A 281 20.80 21.18 10.30
CA LEU A 281 19.97 20.45 11.27
C LEU A 281 19.91 21.08 12.68
N GLY A 282 20.20 22.37 12.82
CA GLY A 282 20.23 23.05 14.12
C GLY A 282 21.43 22.68 15.00
N LEU A 283 22.48 22.09 14.41
CA LEU A 283 23.66 21.62 15.15
C LEU A 283 24.73 22.71 15.32
N TRP A 284 24.93 23.52 14.28
CA TRP A 284 25.99 24.54 14.18
C TRP A 284 25.39 25.95 14.11
N GLY A 285 26.18 26.99 14.37
CA GLY A 285 25.77 28.39 14.22
C GLY A 285 25.24 29.09 15.49
N ALA A 286 24.87 30.36 15.32
CA ALA A 286 24.42 31.23 16.39
C ALA A 286 23.03 30.81 16.91
N LYS A 287 22.82 30.95 18.23
CA LYS A 287 21.51 30.72 18.85
C LYS A 287 20.62 31.94 18.61
N VAL A 288 19.49 31.71 17.93
CA VAL A 288 18.49 32.72 17.60
C VAL A 288 17.11 32.30 18.13
N ASP A 289 16.19 33.24 18.28
CA ASP A 289 14.79 32.93 18.57
C ASP A 289 14.21 32.13 17.41
N ALA A 290 13.69 30.93 17.71
CA ALA A 290 13.17 30.04 16.68
C ALA A 290 11.93 30.64 16.01
N ILE A 291 11.04 31.30 16.75
CA ILE A 291 9.78 31.81 16.19
C ILE A 291 10.08 32.93 15.19
N ASP A 292 10.88 33.91 15.60
CA ASP A 292 11.21 35.06 14.75
C ASP A 292 12.07 34.62 13.55
N TYR A 293 12.96 33.64 13.73
CA TYR A 293 13.74 33.05 12.63
C TYR A 293 12.83 32.42 11.56
N TYR A 294 11.91 31.52 11.94
CA TYR A 294 11.02 30.88 10.96
C TYR A 294 10.04 31.87 10.31
N ILE A 295 9.58 32.90 11.04
CA ILE A 295 8.77 33.98 10.46
C ILE A 295 9.58 34.71 9.37
N SER A 296 10.82 35.10 9.68
CA SER A 296 11.67 35.80 8.71
C SER A 296 11.98 34.96 7.47
N GLU A 297 12.15 33.65 7.65
CA GLU A 297 12.46 32.73 6.55
C GLU A 297 11.25 32.46 5.66
N ILE A 298 10.05 32.37 6.25
CA ILE A 298 8.78 32.31 5.51
C ILE A 298 8.57 33.62 4.73
N GLU A 299 8.88 34.78 5.30
CA GLU A 299 8.76 36.06 4.61
C GLU A 299 9.72 36.16 3.41
N LYS A 300 10.97 35.70 3.57
CA LYS A 300 11.93 35.61 2.45
C LYS A 300 11.41 34.70 1.34
N LEU A 301 10.96 33.49 1.67
CA LEU A 301 10.40 32.56 0.69
C LEU A 301 9.14 33.13 0.02
N SER A 302 8.29 33.84 0.76
CA SER A 302 7.11 34.50 0.19
C SER A 302 7.49 35.55 -0.86
N LYS A 303 8.56 36.32 -0.60
CA LYS A 303 9.12 37.28 -1.58
C LYS A 303 9.70 36.57 -2.81
N GLU A 304 10.34 35.42 -2.62
CA GLU A 304 10.85 34.59 -3.74
C GLU A 304 9.73 33.94 -4.56
N VAL A 305 8.59 33.62 -3.95
CA VAL A 305 7.43 33.00 -4.63
C VAL A 305 6.61 34.03 -5.42
N SER A 306 6.51 35.27 -4.93
CA SER A 306 5.77 36.38 -5.55
C SER A 306 5.94 36.53 -7.08
N PRO A 307 7.18 36.59 -7.63
CA PRO A 307 7.37 36.73 -9.07
C PRO A 307 6.80 35.54 -9.86
N TYR A 308 6.91 34.32 -9.35
CA TYR A 308 6.38 33.14 -10.04
C TYR A 308 4.85 33.11 -10.09
N LEU A 309 4.18 33.67 -9.09
CA LEU A 309 2.72 33.78 -9.08
C LEU A 309 2.21 34.80 -10.10
N GLN A 310 2.97 35.87 -10.36
CA GLN A 310 2.62 36.83 -11.41
C GLN A 310 2.68 36.25 -12.83
N PHE A 311 3.42 35.16 -13.04
CA PHE A 311 3.46 34.46 -14.34
C PHE A 311 2.35 33.40 -14.52
N LEU A 312 1.59 33.11 -13.47
CA LEU A 312 0.50 32.12 -13.50
C LEU A 312 -0.89 32.74 -13.59
N ILE A 313 -0.99 34.06 -13.38
CA ILE A 313 -2.22 34.87 -13.53
C ILE A 313 -2.15 35.56 -14.89
#